data_AF-A0A2E8AAY1-F1
#
_entry.id   AF-A0A2E8AAY1-F1
#
_cell.length_a   1.000
_cell.length_b   1.000
_cell.length_c   1.000
_cell.angle_alpha   90.00
_cell.angle_beta   90.00
_cell.angle_gamma   90.00
#
_symmetry.space_group_name_H-M   'P 1'
#
loop_
_entity.id
_entity.type
_entity.pdbx_description
1 polymer ?
#
loop_
_entity_poly.entity_id
_entity_poly.type
_entity_poly.pdbx_seq_one_letter_code
_entity_poly.pdbx_strand_id
1 'polypeptide(L)'
;MSQDVVVCALYKFAVLNDYKALRQPLLGLMLEKGVHGTLLLAREGINGTIAGSREGVDAIRDWLEADQRFEGIDYKESFVDIQPFKRTKVKLKKEIVTMGVEGIDPKRIVGTYVDPKEWNDLISDPDVLVVDTRNQYEVEIGTFQNARNPATDTFREFPEYVKENLDPSQHKKVAMFCTGGIRCEKSTAFLKEQGFDEVYHLKGGILRYLEEIPESQSLWRGECFVFDDRVTVNHKLERGEFDQCHACRRPITEEDKQRPEYEQGVSCHRCIDSLTAEQKARFAERERQMRLAEQRGETHVGGDAARIIAERKARKKAERAQQARKSAIGEERRAKS
;
A
#
# COMPACT_ATOMS: atom_id res chain seq x y z
N MET A 1 -17.39 18.20 14.04
CA MET A 1 -16.47 18.32 12.89
C MET A 1 -15.83 16.96 12.74
N SER A 2 -16.00 16.29 11.59
CA SER A 2 -15.29 15.04 11.31
C SER A 2 -13.80 15.32 11.53
N GLN A 3 -13.13 14.55 12.38
CA GLN A 3 -11.67 14.64 12.47
C GLN A 3 -11.15 13.85 11.28
N ASP A 4 -10.96 14.54 10.16
CA ASP A 4 -10.47 13.93 8.93
C ASP A 4 -9.15 13.20 9.23
N VAL A 5 -9.15 11.88 9.03
CA VAL A 5 -7.92 11.08 9.10
C VAL A 5 -7.13 11.40 7.85
N VAL A 6 -5.89 11.85 8.05
CA VAL A 6 -4.98 12.15 6.96
C VAL A 6 -4.32 10.86 6.53
N VAL A 7 -4.38 10.55 5.24
CA VAL A 7 -3.56 9.52 4.60
C VAL A 7 -2.43 10.18 3.84
N CYS A 8 -1.18 9.85 4.21
CA CYS A 8 0.03 10.37 3.61
C CYS A 8 0.80 9.25 2.91
N ALA A 9 0.94 9.33 1.59
CA ALA A 9 1.83 8.49 0.80
C ALA A 9 3.14 9.25 0.52
N LEU A 10 4.26 8.56 0.70
CA LEU A 10 5.59 9.18 0.63
C LEU A 10 6.63 8.21 0.09
N TYR A 11 7.63 8.75 -0.60
CA TYR A 11 8.86 8.02 -0.89
C TYR A 11 10.02 8.98 -1.07
N LYS A 12 11.23 8.47 -0.82
CA LYS A 12 12.47 9.16 -1.11
C LYS A 12 13.58 8.16 -1.36
N PHE A 13 14.23 8.28 -2.52
CA PHE A 13 15.49 7.59 -2.78
C PHE A 13 16.65 8.34 -2.10
N ALA A 14 17.31 7.66 -1.17
CA ALA A 14 18.41 8.20 -0.37
C ALA A 14 19.36 7.08 0.06
N VAL A 15 20.66 7.38 0.15
CA VAL A 15 21.65 6.39 0.61
C VAL A 15 21.61 6.35 2.14
N LEU A 16 20.99 5.31 2.69
CA LEU A 16 20.79 5.09 4.12
C LEU A 16 21.60 3.89 4.60
N ASN A 17 22.91 4.06 4.80
CA ASN A 17 23.77 2.95 5.25
C ASN A 17 23.38 2.38 6.63
N ASP A 18 22.73 3.21 7.45
CA ASP A 18 22.23 2.95 8.80
C ASP A 18 20.71 2.70 8.84
N TYR A 19 20.02 2.45 7.71
CA TYR A 19 18.55 2.30 7.65
C TYR A 19 17.96 1.31 8.66
N LYS A 20 18.74 0.30 9.07
CA LYS A 20 18.36 -0.67 10.11
C LYS A 20 18.17 0.00 11.48
N ALA A 21 19.01 0.97 11.81
CA ALA A 21 18.95 1.74 13.06
C ALA A 21 17.75 2.69 13.08
N LEU A 22 17.36 3.24 11.92
CA LEU A 22 16.21 4.15 11.77
C LEU A 22 14.86 3.48 12.08
N ARG A 23 14.77 2.14 11.94
CA ARG A 23 13.50 1.41 12.09
C ARG A 23 12.84 1.60 13.45
N GLN A 24 13.59 1.43 14.53
CA GLN A 24 13.00 1.40 15.87
C GLN A 24 12.56 2.79 16.35
N PRO A 25 13.36 3.86 16.18
CA PRO A 25 12.92 5.23 16.47
C PRO A 25 11.67 5.63 15.68
N LEU A 26 11.65 5.39 14.38
CA LEU A 26 10.50 5.72 13.52
C LEU A 26 9.25 4.93 13.91
N LEU A 27 9.38 3.63 14.19
CA LEU A 27 8.25 2.82 14.67
C LEU A 27 7.73 3.33 16.02
N GLY A 28 8.64 3.69 16.94
CA GLY A 28 8.29 4.26 18.24
C GLY A 28 7.47 5.53 18.11
N LEU A 29 7.93 6.46 17.26
CA LEU A 29 7.24 7.72 16.99
C LEU A 29 5.85 7.48 16.36
N MET A 30 5.75 6.60 15.36
CA MET A 30 4.45 6.25 14.76
C MET A 30 3.47 5.69 15.80
N LEU A 31 3.93 4.82 16.70
CA LEU A 31 3.10 4.25 17.76
C LEU A 31 2.69 5.30 18.79
N GLU A 32 3.62 6.17 19.22
CA GLU A 32 3.35 7.27 20.14
C GLU A 32 2.29 8.22 19.60
N LYS A 33 2.37 8.55 18.31
CA LYS A 33 1.45 9.46 17.63
C LYS A 33 0.18 8.78 17.10
N GLY A 34 -0.01 7.49 17.37
CA GLY A 34 -1.19 6.74 16.89
C GLY A 34 -1.29 6.63 15.35
N VAL A 35 -0.17 6.77 14.64
CA VAL A 35 -0.09 6.69 13.19
C VAL A 35 -0.02 5.23 12.75
N HIS A 36 -0.94 4.84 11.89
CA HIS A 36 -1.03 3.49 11.32
C HIS A 36 -0.51 3.48 9.88
N GLY A 37 -0.28 2.30 9.32
CA GLY A 37 0.25 2.13 7.98
C GLY A 37 1.58 1.42 7.94
N THR A 38 2.25 1.46 6.80
CA THR A 38 3.52 0.74 6.59
C THR A 38 4.54 1.65 5.93
N LEU A 39 5.67 1.83 6.61
CA LEU A 39 6.90 2.39 6.03
C LEU A 39 7.90 1.27 5.75
N LEU A 40 8.50 1.32 4.57
CA LEU A 40 9.56 0.44 4.10
C LEU A 40 10.87 1.21 4.15
N LEU A 41 11.88 0.64 4.80
CA LEU A 41 13.23 1.17 4.83
C LEU A 41 14.16 0.19 4.12
N ALA A 42 14.98 0.69 3.22
CA ALA A 42 16.09 -0.03 2.62
C ALA A 42 17.32 0.89 2.57
N ARG A 43 18.47 0.33 2.18
CA ARG A 43 19.67 1.15 1.95
C ARG A 43 19.43 2.23 0.89
N GLU A 44 18.54 1.98 -0.05
CA GLU A 44 18.16 2.90 -1.14
C GLU A 44 17.09 3.94 -0.75
N GLY A 45 16.57 3.93 0.49
CA GLY A 45 15.70 5.01 0.97
C GLY A 45 14.48 4.56 1.78
N ILE A 46 13.40 5.32 1.65
CA ILE A 46 12.11 5.11 2.33
C ILE A 46 10.94 5.13 1.35
N ASN A 47 9.91 4.32 1.59
CA ASN A 47 8.64 4.34 0.86
C ASN A 47 7.52 3.89 1.79
N GLY A 48 6.34 4.48 1.69
CA GLY A 48 5.17 3.89 2.29
C GLY A 48 3.95 4.79 2.30
N THR A 49 2.93 4.29 2.99
CA THR A 49 1.69 5.02 3.22
C THR A 49 1.31 4.86 4.68
N ILE A 50 1.00 5.99 5.28
CA ILE A 50 0.65 6.13 6.69
C ILE A 50 -0.64 6.90 6.83
N ALA A 51 -1.36 6.72 7.92
CA ALA A 51 -2.51 7.53 8.23
C ALA A 51 -2.73 7.74 9.73
N GLY A 52 -3.21 8.92 10.09
CA GLY A 52 -3.40 9.34 11.48
C GLY A 52 -4.04 10.72 11.56
N SER A 53 -4.00 11.34 12.75
CA SER A 53 -4.38 12.75 12.87
C SER A 53 -3.38 13.63 12.14
N ARG A 54 -3.78 14.87 11.84
CA ARG A 54 -2.89 15.88 11.26
C ARG A 54 -1.60 16.01 12.05
N GLU A 55 -1.71 16.20 13.37
CA GLU A 55 -0.57 16.35 14.26
C GLU A 55 0.33 15.11 14.26
N GLY A 56 -0.26 13.92 14.14
CA GLY A 56 0.49 12.67 14.07
C GLY A 56 1.26 12.52 12.77
N VAL A 57 0.63 12.83 11.62
CA VAL A 57 1.29 12.79 10.30
C VAL A 57 2.38 13.85 10.22
N ASP A 58 2.13 15.07 10.68
CA ASP A 58 3.12 16.16 10.70
C ASP A 58 4.34 15.79 11.54
N ALA A 59 4.15 15.17 12.71
CA ALA A 59 5.27 14.71 13.53
C ALA A 59 6.17 13.69 12.81
N ILE A 60 5.61 12.83 11.95
CA ILE A 60 6.41 11.91 11.12
C ILE A 60 7.15 12.67 10.02
N ARG A 61 6.49 13.66 9.40
CA ARG A 61 7.09 14.50 8.37
C ARG A 61 8.26 15.32 8.93
N ASP A 62 8.07 15.97 10.07
CA ASP A 62 9.09 16.74 10.77
C ASP A 62 10.31 15.86 11.14
N TRP A 63 10.05 14.63 11.58
CA TRP A 63 11.13 13.67 11.89
C TRP A 63 11.95 13.29 10.65
N LEU A 64 11.30 13.12 9.50
CA LEU A 64 11.97 12.85 8.24
C LEU A 64 12.72 14.09 7.73
N GLU A 65 12.09 15.26 7.78
CA GLU A 65 12.67 16.54 7.32
C GLU A 65 13.88 16.97 8.17
N ALA A 66 13.96 16.56 9.44
CA ALA A 66 15.12 16.80 10.31
C ALA A 66 16.39 16.06 9.86
N ASP A 67 16.26 15.03 9.03
CA ASP A 67 17.39 14.31 8.45
C ASP A 67 17.61 14.79 7.00
N GLN A 68 18.72 15.49 6.77
CA GLN A 68 19.06 16.07 5.46
C GLN A 68 19.04 15.04 4.32
N ARG A 69 19.21 13.75 4.60
CA ARG A 69 19.14 12.69 3.57
C ARG A 69 17.75 12.57 2.95
N PHE A 70 16.71 13.04 3.64
CA PHE A 70 15.34 13.10 3.16
C PHE A 70 14.93 14.46 2.60
N GLU A 71 15.84 15.43 2.45
CA GLU A 71 15.54 16.74 1.88
C GLU A 71 14.80 16.63 0.53
N GLY A 72 13.68 17.33 0.40
CA GLY A 72 12.82 17.26 -0.80
C GLY A 72 12.13 15.91 -0.97
N ILE A 73 11.71 15.28 0.13
CA ILE A 73 10.81 14.13 0.12
C ILE A 73 9.42 14.56 -0.37
N ASP A 74 8.84 13.77 -1.27
CA ASP A 74 7.51 14.03 -1.84
C ASP A 74 6.44 13.39 -0.95
N TYR A 75 5.48 14.20 -0.50
CA TYR A 75 4.34 13.78 0.29
C TYR A 75 3.06 14.02 -0.49
N LYS A 76 2.18 13.02 -0.53
CA LYS A 76 0.84 13.14 -1.10
C LYS A 76 -0.18 12.84 -0.04
N GLU A 77 -1.09 13.77 0.17
CA GLU A 77 -2.10 13.67 1.20
C GLU A 77 -3.49 13.51 0.62
N SER A 78 -4.32 12.75 1.32
CA SER A 78 -5.74 12.59 1.05
C SER A 78 -6.46 12.40 2.37
N PHE A 79 -7.78 12.59 2.37
CA PHE A 79 -8.57 12.64 3.60
C PHE A 79 -9.63 11.54 3.59
N VAL A 80 -9.83 10.92 4.75
CA VAL A 80 -10.85 9.89 4.94
C VAL A 80 -11.48 10.01 6.33
N ASP A 81 -12.74 9.60 6.45
CA ASP A 81 -13.42 9.57 7.75
C ASP A 81 -12.99 8.40 8.64
N ILE A 82 -12.46 7.33 8.03
CA ILE A 82 -12.14 6.07 8.72
C ILE A 82 -10.68 5.70 8.46
N GLN A 83 -9.95 5.42 9.54
CA GLN A 83 -8.56 4.96 9.53
C GLN A 83 -8.36 3.76 8.57
N PRO A 84 -7.64 3.91 7.45
CA PRO A 84 -7.55 2.88 6.40
C PRO A 84 -6.48 1.82 6.67
N PHE A 85 -5.80 1.90 7.82
CA PHE A 85 -4.80 0.93 8.24
C PHE A 85 -5.07 0.39 9.63
N LYS A 86 -5.08 -0.95 9.75
CA LYS A 86 -5.30 -1.64 11.03
C LYS A 86 -4.04 -1.74 11.90
N ARG A 87 -2.85 -1.46 11.35
CA ARG A 87 -1.55 -1.70 12.03
C ARG A 87 -0.50 -0.67 11.63
N THR A 88 0.35 -0.34 12.58
CA THR A 88 1.61 0.39 12.38
C THR A 88 2.75 -0.58 12.10
N LYS A 89 3.52 -0.36 11.03
CA LYS A 89 4.65 -1.20 10.64
C LYS A 89 5.78 -0.35 10.07
N VAL A 90 7.01 -0.62 10.53
CA VAL A 90 8.23 -0.22 9.82
C VAL A 90 9.00 -1.49 9.46
N LYS A 91 9.18 -1.72 8.15
CA LYS A 91 9.76 -2.96 7.62
C LYS A 91 11.10 -2.68 6.95
N LEU A 92 12.09 -3.50 7.27
CA LEU A 92 13.35 -3.53 6.55
C LEU A 92 13.19 -4.34 5.27
N LYS A 93 13.69 -3.80 4.15
CA LYS A 93 13.67 -4.44 2.84
C LYS A 93 15.05 -4.34 2.17
N LYS A 94 15.23 -5.12 1.11
CA LYS A 94 16.37 -4.97 0.18
C LYS A 94 16.15 -3.75 -0.71
N GLU A 95 14.90 -3.59 -1.17
CA GLU A 95 14.45 -2.50 -2.02
C GLU A 95 13.14 -1.91 -1.45
N ILE A 96 12.97 -0.59 -1.51
CA ILE A 96 11.73 0.12 -1.15
C ILE A 96 10.63 -0.02 -2.21
N VAL A 97 11.02 -0.36 -3.44
CA VAL A 97 10.16 -0.88 -4.50
C VAL A 97 10.95 -1.95 -5.26
N THR A 98 10.46 -3.19 -5.26
CA THR A 98 11.27 -4.33 -5.71
C THR A 98 11.13 -4.56 -7.20
N MET A 99 12.15 -4.18 -7.97
CA MET A 99 12.28 -4.51 -9.39
C MET A 99 13.21 -5.71 -9.60
N GLY A 100 14.15 -5.95 -8.68
CA GLY A 100 15.02 -7.13 -8.74
C GLY A 100 16.20 -7.01 -9.70
N VAL A 101 16.52 -5.81 -10.16
CA VAL A 101 17.71 -5.52 -10.97
C VAL A 101 18.75 -4.81 -10.10
N GLU A 102 19.96 -5.35 -10.05
CA GLU A 102 21.07 -4.76 -9.30
C GLU A 102 21.73 -3.61 -10.08
N GLY A 103 22.35 -2.67 -9.37
CA GLY A 103 23.14 -1.60 -9.98
C GLY A 103 22.35 -0.37 -10.44
N ILE A 104 21.02 -0.47 -10.53
CA ILE A 104 20.16 0.67 -10.87
C ILE A 104 20.17 1.68 -9.72
N ASP A 105 20.67 2.87 -10.02
CA ASP A 105 20.65 4.01 -9.12
C ASP A 105 19.74 5.11 -9.70
N PRO A 106 18.49 5.22 -9.23
CA PRO A 106 17.56 6.26 -9.65
C PRO A 106 18.04 7.68 -9.35
N LYS A 107 19.13 7.86 -8.59
CA LYS A 107 19.74 9.18 -8.38
C LYS A 107 20.76 9.55 -9.45
N ARG A 108 21.28 8.58 -10.21
CA ARG A 108 22.34 8.79 -11.21
C ARG A 108 21.78 8.87 -12.62
N ILE A 109 20.80 8.03 -12.92
CA ILE A 109 20.17 7.96 -14.24
C ILE A 109 18.68 8.17 -14.00
N VAL A 110 18.19 9.36 -14.36
CA VAL A 110 16.78 9.72 -14.28
C VAL A 110 16.20 9.88 -15.67
N GLY A 111 14.96 9.45 -15.85
CA GLY A 111 14.16 9.87 -16.98
C GLY A 111 13.80 11.36 -16.88
N THR A 112 13.02 11.83 -17.84
CA THR A 112 12.46 13.17 -17.83
C THR A 112 11.17 13.18 -17.01
N TYR A 113 11.15 13.95 -15.93
CA TYR A 113 9.91 14.25 -15.19
C TYR A 113 8.98 15.10 -16.03
N VAL A 114 7.72 14.70 -16.12
CA VAL A 114 6.68 15.44 -16.83
C VAL A 114 5.61 15.83 -15.82
N ASP A 115 5.34 17.12 -15.70
CA ASP A 115 4.31 17.62 -14.80
C ASP A 115 2.91 17.18 -15.31
N PRO A 116 1.92 16.95 -14.42
CA PRO A 116 0.59 16.51 -14.83
C PRO A 116 -0.06 17.35 -15.94
N LYS A 117 0.20 18.66 -15.94
CA LYS A 117 -0.34 19.61 -16.91
C LYS A 117 0.16 19.41 -18.34
N GLU A 118 1.36 18.83 -18.49
CA GLU A 118 1.99 18.52 -19.77
C GLU A 118 1.78 17.05 -20.17
N TRP A 119 1.32 16.22 -19.21
CA TRP A 119 1.19 14.79 -19.40
C TRP A 119 0.21 14.43 -20.54
N ASN A 120 -0.93 15.11 -20.60
CA ASN A 120 -1.94 14.82 -21.61
C ASN A 120 -1.45 15.05 -23.04
N ASP A 121 -0.71 16.15 -23.26
CA ASP A 121 -0.13 16.45 -24.56
C ASP A 121 0.90 15.39 -24.96
N LEU A 122 1.75 14.98 -24.01
CA LEU A 122 2.74 13.93 -24.23
C LEU A 122 2.10 12.59 -24.60
N ILE A 123 1.10 12.13 -23.84
CA ILE A 123 0.48 10.82 -24.08
C ILE A 123 -0.53 10.81 -25.24
N SER A 124 -0.82 11.98 -25.82
CA SER A 124 -1.63 12.12 -27.03
C SER A 124 -0.79 12.11 -28.31
N ASP A 125 0.53 12.28 -28.21
CA ASP A 125 1.46 12.13 -29.33
C ASP A 125 1.48 10.64 -29.79
N PRO A 126 1.11 10.33 -31.05
CA PRO A 126 1.08 8.96 -31.55
C PRO A 126 2.47 8.30 -31.61
N ASP A 127 3.55 9.09 -31.57
CA ASP A 127 4.92 8.57 -31.55
C ASP A 127 5.40 8.20 -30.13
N VAL A 128 4.59 8.48 -29.10
CA VAL A 128 4.91 8.16 -27.70
C VAL A 128 4.29 6.83 -27.30
N LEU A 129 5.14 5.87 -26.96
CA LEU A 129 4.68 4.65 -26.32
C LEU A 129 4.36 4.94 -24.84
N VAL A 130 3.10 4.81 -24.47
CA VAL A 130 2.65 4.96 -23.08
C VAL A 130 2.60 3.59 -22.41
N VAL A 131 3.28 3.40 -21.28
CA VAL A 131 3.36 2.11 -20.58
C VAL A 131 2.91 2.25 -19.12
N ASP A 132 1.93 1.46 -18.72
CA ASP A 132 1.51 1.35 -17.32
C ASP A 132 2.47 0.43 -16.57
N THR A 133 3.25 0.96 -15.63
CA THR A 133 4.25 0.16 -14.89
C THR A 133 3.64 -0.58 -13.70
N ARG A 134 2.31 -0.55 -13.57
CA ARG A 134 1.58 -1.24 -12.50
C ARG A 134 1.32 -2.71 -12.82
N ASN A 135 0.91 -3.45 -11.80
CA ASN A 135 0.56 -4.86 -11.97
C ASN A 135 -0.82 -4.95 -12.66
N GLN A 136 -1.08 -6.08 -13.34
CA GLN A 136 -2.30 -6.37 -14.09
C GLN A 136 -3.58 -6.00 -13.32
N TYR A 137 -3.67 -6.40 -12.05
CA TYR A 137 -4.86 -6.13 -11.23
C TYR A 137 -5.13 -4.64 -10.98
N GLU A 138 -4.12 -3.78 -11.10
CA GLU A 138 -4.26 -2.33 -10.96
C GLU A 138 -4.71 -1.69 -12.29
N VAL A 139 -4.27 -2.25 -13.41
CA VAL A 139 -4.62 -1.79 -14.77
C VAL A 139 -6.07 -2.15 -15.10
N GLU A 140 -6.55 -3.30 -14.66
CA GLU A 140 -7.95 -3.75 -14.84
C GLU A 140 -8.98 -2.80 -14.21
N ILE A 141 -8.59 -2.04 -13.18
CA ILE A 141 -9.47 -1.08 -12.49
C ILE A 141 -9.58 0.23 -13.28
N GLY A 142 -8.45 0.67 -13.82
CA GLY A 142 -8.37 1.95 -14.50
C GLY A 142 -6.95 2.21 -14.98
N THR A 143 -6.82 2.93 -16.08
CA THR A 143 -5.53 3.27 -16.71
C THR A 143 -5.69 4.51 -17.59
N PHE A 144 -4.58 5.07 -18.08
CA PHE A 144 -4.63 6.15 -19.06
C PHE A 144 -5.07 5.62 -20.44
N GLN A 145 -5.77 6.45 -21.19
CA GLN A 145 -6.07 6.15 -22.59
C GLN A 145 -4.80 5.81 -23.37
N ASN A 146 -4.90 4.82 -24.26
CA ASN A 146 -3.80 4.32 -25.10
C ASN A 146 -2.60 3.70 -24.36
N ALA A 147 -2.66 3.55 -23.02
CA ALA A 147 -1.58 2.93 -22.27
C ALA A 147 -1.47 1.42 -22.57
N ARG A 148 -0.26 0.96 -22.89
CA ARG A 148 0.06 -0.46 -23.01
C ARG A 148 0.15 -1.07 -21.62
N ASN A 149 -0.54 -2.19 -21.45
CA ASN A 149 -0.51 -2.99 -20.25
C ASN A 149 0.58 -4.09 -20.38
N PRO A 150 1.60 -4.10 -19.50
CA PRO A 150 2.60 -5.16 -19.46
C PRO A 150 2.09 -6.53 -19.01
N ALA A 151 0.90 -6.61 -18.41
CA ALA A 151 0.30 -7.81 -17.85
C ALA A 151 1.16 -8.51 -16.78
N THR A 152 1.91 -7.72 -15.99
CA THR A 152 2.75 -8.25 -14.90
C THR A 152 1.94 -8.57 -13.65
N ASP A 153 2.21 -9.70 -13.00
CA ASP A 153 1.68 -10.00 -11.67
C ASP A 153 2.47 -9.24 -10.59
N THR A 154 3.77 -9.07 -10.82
CA THR A 154 4.66 -8.30 -9.94
C THR A 154 5.60 -7.39 -10.74
N PHE A 155 5.95 -6.24 -10.15
CA PHE A 155 6.92 -5.30 -10.74
C PHE A 155 8.31 -5.90 -11.03
N ARG A 156 8.65 -7.07 -10.47
CA ARG A 156 9.89 -7.79 -10.82
C ARG A 156 9.91 -8.37 -12.23
N GLU A 157 8.74 -8.52 -12.84
CA GLU A 157 8.58 -9.02 -14.20
C GLU A 157 8.75 -7.92 -15.25
N PHE A 158 8.71 -6.65 -14.84
CA PHE A 158 8.83 -5.50 -15.74
C PHE A 158 10.12 -5.53 -16.59
N PRO A 159 11.32 -5.86 -16.05
CA PRO A 159 12.52 -5.98 -16.86
C PRO A 159 12.41 -7.02 -17.99
N GLU A 160 11.79 -8.16 -17.73
CA GLU A 160 11.61 -9.19 -18.76
C GLU A 160 10.61 -8.72 -19.82
N TYR A 161 9.51 -8.08 -19.40
CA TYR A 161 8.57 -7.45 -20.33
C TYR A 161 9.28 -6.49 -21.29
N VAL A 162 10.11 -5.57 -20.77
CA VAL A 162 10.86 -4.62 -21.60
C VAL A 162 11.73 -5.35 -22.62
N LYS A 163 12.48 -6.36 -22.19
CA LYS A 163 13.36 -7.15 -23.05
C LYS A 163 12.61 -7.90 -24.16
N GLU A 164 11.44 -8.42 -23.87
CA GLU A 164 10.65 -9.21 -24.83
C GLU A 164 9.80 -8.35 -25.77
N ASN A 165 9.42 -7.14 -25.34
CA ASN A 165 8.33 -6.39 -25.98
C ASN A 165 8.72 -5.00 -26.48
N LEU A 166 9.82 -4.44 -25.99
CA LEU A 166 10.28 -3.11 -26.32
C LEU A 166 11.65 -3.18 -27.00
N ASP A 167 11.82 -2.31 -27.99
CA ASP A 167 13.03 -2.18 -28.80
C ASP A 167 13.38 -0.68 -28.86
N PRO A 168 14.56 -0.25 -28.38
CA PRO A 168 14.94 1.17 -28.36
C PRO A 168 15.09 1.77 -29.77
N SER A 169 15.28 0.97 -30.82
CA SER A 169 15.34 1.44 -32.19
C SER A 169 13.96 1.80 -32.76
N GLN A 170 12.90 1.17 -32.24
CA GLN A 170 11.51 1.38 -32.65
C GLN A 170 10.78 2.32 -31.69
N HIS A 171 10.99 2.18 -30.40
CA HIS A 171 10.29 2.89 -29.34
C HIS A 171 11.16 4.03 -28.81
N LYS A 172 11.31 5.08 -29.62
CA LYS A 172 12.22 6.20 -29.30
C LYS A 172 11.75 7.02 -28.10
N LYS A 173 10.43 7.23 -28.00
CA LYS A 173 9.77 7.94 -26.89
C LYS A 173 8.92 6.96 -26.08
N VAL A 174 9.25 6.82 -24.79
CA VAL A 174 8.49 5.97 -23.86
C VAL A 174 8.07 6.78 -22.63
N ALA A 175 6.77 6.91 -22.42
CA ALA A 175 6.18 7.58 -21.27
C ALA A 175 5.63 6.54 -20.27
N MET A 176 6.08 6.60 -19.03
CA MET A 176 5.69 5.64 -17.98
C MET A 176 4.98 6.30 -16.81
N PHE A 177 4.04 5.58 -16.22
CA PHE A 177 3.35 6.05 -15.02
C PHE A 177 3.07 4.89 -14.06
N CYS A 178 2.80 5.25 -12.81
CA CYS A 178 2.27 4.38 -11.77
C CYS A 178 1.47 5.22 -10.75
N THR A 179 0.96 4.60 -9.68
CA THR A 179 0.12 5.26 -8.67
C THR A 179 0.74 6.53 -8.10
N GLY A 180 1.97 6.45 -7.56
CA GLY A 180 2.61 7.56 -6.83
C GLY A 180 3.95 8.03 -7.37
N GLY A 181 4.46 7.41 -8.45
CA GLY A 181 5.72 7.75 -9.11
C GLY A 181 6.89 6.79 -8.84
N ILE A 182 6.95 6.15 -7.66
CA ILE A 182 8.14 5.40 -7.22
C ILE A 182 8.60 4.25 -8.16
N ARG A 183 7.67 3.54 -8.82
CA ARG A 183 8.05 2.50 -9.80
C ARG A 183 8.72 3.10 -11.01
N CYS A 184 8.25 4.28 -11.43
CA CYS A 184 8.78 5.00 -12.58
C CYS A 184 10.19 5.54 -12.33
N GLU A 185 10.55 5.84 -11.08
CA GLU A 185 11.94 6.18 -10.74
C GLU A 185 12.91 5.05 -11.13
N LYS A 186 12.52 3.79 -10.87
CA LYS A 186 13.34 2.63 -11.26
C LYS A 186 13.19 2.26 -12.73
N SER A 187 11.98 2.28 -13.26
CA SER A 187 11.75 1.85 -14.65
C SER A 187 12.35 2.81 -15.66
N THR A 188 12.33 4.13 -15.40
CA THR A 188 12.98 5.11 -16.29
C THR A 188 14.49 4.96 -16.30
N ALA A 189 15.11 4.83 -15.11
CA ALA A 189 16.54 4.53 -14.97
C ALA A 189 16.93 3.26 -15.72
N PHE A 190 16.13 2.20 -15.56
CA PHE A 190 16.31 0.93 -16.26
C PHE A 190 16.25 1.09 -17.79
N LEU A 191 15.21 1.72 -18.34
CA LEU A 191 15.07 1.91 -19.79
C LEU A 191 16.24 2.73 -20.36
N LYS A 192 16.69 3.79 -19.66
CA LYS A 192 17.87 4.55 -20.05
C LYS A 192 19.12 3.68 -20.14
N GLU A 193 19.34 2.80 -19.16
CA GLU A 193 20.45 1.82 -19.20
C GLU A 193 20.31 0.78 -20.32
N GLN A 194 19.08 0.46 -20.73
CA GLN A 194 18.81 -0.41 -21.89
C GLN A 194 18.95 0.32 -23.24
N GLY A 195 19.34 1.60 -23.25
CA GLY A 195 19.62 2.37 -24.47
C GLY A 195 18.41 3.07 -25.08
N PHE A 196 17.31 3.21 -24.34
CA PHE A 196 16.19 4.06 -24.78
C PHE A 196 16.56 5.53 -24.63
N ASP A 197 16.28 6.33 -25.68
CA ASP A 197 16.69 7.73 -25.75
C ASP A 197 15.74 8.63 -24.96
N GLU A 198 14.48 8.73 -25.36
CA GLU A 198 13.52 9.64 -24.74
C GLU A 198 12.60 8.89 -23.77
N VAL A 199 12.98 8.85 -22.50
CA VAL A 199 12.24 8.14 -21.45
C VAL A 199 11.64 9.15 -20.47
N TYR A 200 10.32 9.16 -20.37
CA TYR A 200 9.55 10.09 -19.54
C TYR A 200 8.82 9.34 -18.43
N HIS A 201 8.54 10.05 -17.34
CA HIS A 201 7.57 9.58 -16.37
C HIS A 201 6.72 10.69 -15.76
N LEU A 202 5.49 10.32 -15.41
CA LEU A 202 4.54 11.22 -14.76
C LEU A 202 5.02 11.58 -13.36
N LYS A 203 5.38 12.85 -13.16
CA LYS A 203 5.83 13.36 -11.88
C LYS A 203 4.70 13.28 -10.86
N GLY A 204 4.98 12.61 -9.75
CA GLY A 204 3.98 12.32 -8.72
C GLY A 204 3.00 11.19 -9.05
N GLY A 205 3.04 10.63 -10.27
CA GLY A 205 2.16 9.54 -10.68
C GLY A 205 0.68 9.94 -10.80
N ILE A 206 -0.17 8.92 -10.90
CA ILE A 206 -1.61 9.06 -11.14
C ILE A 206 -2.27 9.92 -10.07
N LEU A 207 -1.93 9.76 -8.78
CA LEU A 207 -2.60 10.49 -7.71
C LEU A 207 -2.45 12.01 -7.86
N ARG A 208 -1.26 12.49 -8.22
CA ARG A 208 -1.02 13.92 -8.45
C ARG A 208 -1.70 14.41 -9.72
N TYR A 209 -1.78 13.56 -10.73
CA TYR A 209 -2.52 13.87 -11.95
C TYR A 209 -4.02 14.05 -11.68
N LEU A 210 -4.64 13.16 -10.89
CA LEU A 210 -6.05 13.28 -10.52
C LEU A 210 -6.32 14.53 -9.68
N GLU A 211 -5.38 14.92 -8.82
CA GLU A 211 -5.44 16.16 -8.04
C GLU A 211 -5.40 17.42 -8.89
N GLU A 212 -4.49 17.48 -9.88
CA GLU A 212 -4.21 18.71 -10.62
C GLU A 212 -5.04 18.88 -11.90
N ILE A 213 -5.47 17.79 -12.53
CA ILE A 213 -6.12 17.82 -13.86
C ILE A 213 -7.61 17.62 -13.73
N PRO A 214 -8.46 18.59 -14.11
CA PRO A 214 -9.91 18.46 -14.03
C PRO A 214 -10.44 17.21 -14.75
N GLU A 215 -11.46 16.57 -14.20
CA GLU A 215 -12.06 15.35 -14.75
C GLU A 215 -12.49 15.52 -16.22
N SER A 216 -13.02 16.70 -16.59
CA SER A 216 -13.45 17.02 -17.96
C SER A 216 -12.31 17.06 -18.99
N GLN A 217 -11.06 17.20 -18.54
CA GLN A 217 -9.87 17.20 -19.38
C GLN A 217 -9.07 15.91 -19.21
N SER A 218 -9.56 14.97 -18.40
CA SER A 218 -8.79 13.83 -17.98
C SER A 218 -8.71 12.75 -19.06
N LEU A 219 -7.50 12.24 -19.32
CA LEU A 219 -7.27 11.03 -20.10
C LEU A 219 -7.23 9.76 -19.23
N TRP A 220 -7.43 9.88 -17.93
CA TRP A 220 -7.59 8.74 -17.02
C TRP A 220 -8.98 8.09 -17.19
N ARG A 221 -9.06 6.75 -17.16
CA ARG A 221 -10.31 5.99 -17.23
C ARG A 221 -10.38 5.00 -16.08
N GLY A 222 -11.54 4.89 -15.43
CA GLY A 222 -11.75 4.03 -14.27
C GLY A 222 -11.24 4.64 -12.96
N GLU A 223 -10.91 3.81 -11.99
CA GLU A 223 -10.43 4.24 -10.67
C GLU A 223 -8.96 3.89 -10.45
N CYS A 224 -8.29 4.60 -9.54
CA CYS A 224 -6.89 4.37 -9.23
C CYS A 224 -6.73 3.44 -8.02
N PHE A 225 -6.12 2.27 -8.20
CA PHE A 225 -5.77 1.37 -7.10
C PHE A 225 -4.83 2.03 -6.07
N VAL A 226 -5.13 1.85 -4.79
CA VAL A 226 -4.31 2.28 -3.65
C VAL A 226 -4.07 1.14 -2.66
N PHE A 227 -2.93 1.16 -1.97
CA PHE A 227 -2.45 0.05 -1.14
C PHE A 227 -2.93 0.13 0.32
N ASP A 228 -4.19 0.48 0.52
CA ASP A 228 -4.85 0.62 1.82
C ASP A 228 -6.31 0.17 1.77
N ASP A 229 -7.04 0.24 2.90
CA ASP A 229 -8.40 -0.30 2.99
C ASP A 229 -9.42 0.45 2.11
N ARG A 230 -9.07 1.57 1.46
CA ARG A 230 -9.92 2.18 0.42
C ARG A 230 -9.98 1.36 -0.87
N VAL A 231 -8.96 0.54 -1.14
CA VAL A 231 -8.77 -0.28 -2.35
C VAL A 231 -8.54 0.55 -3.61
N THR A 232 -9.42 1.50 -3.90
CA THR A 232 -9.35 2.41 -5.04
C THR A 232 -9.75 3.82 -4.63
N VAL A 233 -9.35 4.80 -5.45
CA VAL A 233 -9.83 6.17 -5.37
C VAL A 233 -10.37 6.64 -6.71
N ASN A 234 -11.43 7.44 -6.68
CA ASN A 234 -12.01 8.07 -7.86
C ASN A 234 -11.18 9.30 -8.30
N HIS A 235 -11.65 10.02 -9.31
CA HIS A 235 -10.97 11.21 -9.84
C HIS A 235 -10.82 12.33 -8.78
N LYS A 236 -11.75 12.42 -7.83
CA LYS A 236 -11.69 13.37 -6.70
C LYS A 236 -10.82 12.90 -5.53
N LEU A 237 -10.09 11.80 -5.70
CA LEU A 237 -9.30 11.14 -4.64
C LEU A 237 -10.13 10.64 -3.45
N GLU A 238 -11.45 10.53 -3.62
CA GLU A 238 -12.35 9.93 -2.64
C GLU A 238 -12.35 8.40 -2.80
N ARG A 239 -12.79 7.68 -1.77
CA ARG A 239 -12.91 6.21 -1.84
C ARG A 239 -13.77 5.79 -3.03
N GLY A 240 -13.25 4.87 -3.84
CA GLY A 240 -13.94 4.33 -5.01
C GLY A 240 -14.93 3.21 -4.69
N GLU A 241 -15.44 2.57 -5.74
CA GLU A 241 -16.50 1.55 -5.66
C GLU A 241 -15.99 0.13 -5.40
N PHE A 242 -14.67 -0.10 -5.52
CA PHE A 242 -14.11 -1.43 -5.32
C PHE A 242 -13.96 -1.76 -3.83
N ASP A 243 -14.31 -3.00 -3.49
CA ASP A 243 -13.89 -3.64 -2.26
C ASP A 243 -12.73 -4.60 -2.55
N GLN A 244 -12.17 -5.23 -1.51
CA GLN A 244 -11.05 -6.15 -1.64
C GLN A 244 -11.43 -7.55 -1.16
N CYS A 245 -11.17 -8.55 -1.99
CA CYS A 245 -11.27 -9.93 -1.56
C CYS A 245 -10.29 -10.19 -0.40
N HIS A 246 -10.82 -10.53 0.78
CA HIS A 246 -10.01 -10.81 1.97
C HIS A 246 -9.12 -12.06 1.86
N ALA A 247 -9.29 -12.88 0.82
CA ALA A 247 -8.45 -14.03 0.54
C ALA A 247 -7.26 -13.66 -0.35
N CYS A 248 -7.51 -13.29 -1.60
CA CYS A 248 -6.46 -13.02 -2.59
C CYS A 248 -6.00 -11.56 -2.64
N ARG A 249 -6.69 -10.65 -1.94
CA ARG A 249 -6.41 -9.20 -1.88
C ARG A 249 -6.60 -8.47 -3.21
N ARG A 250 -7.22 -9.11 -4.20
CA ARG A 250 -7.61 -8.47 -5.45
C ARG A 250 -8.88 -7.63 -5.25
N PRO A 251 -9.03 -6.51 -5.98
CA PRO A 251 -10.26 -5.74 -6.04
C PRO A 251 -11.44 -6.58 -6.53
N ILE A 252 -12.63 -6.33 -5.99
CA ILE A 252 -13.91 -6.94 -6.39
C ILE A 252 -15.03 -5.88 -6.29
N THR A 253 -16.04 -5.97 -7.14
CA THR A 253 -17.22 -5.08 -7.06
C THR A 253 -18.36 -5.71 -6.23
N GLU A 254 -19.44 -4.96 -5.99
CA GLU A 254 -20.64 -5.52 -5.35
C GLU A 254 -21.31 -6.60 -6.21
N GLU A 255 -21.25 -6.49 -7.54
CA GLU A 255 -21.72 -7.51 -8.48
C GLU A 255 -20.89 -8.79 -8.36
N ASP A 256 -19.57 -8.67 -8.22
CA ASP A 256 -18.70 -9.82 -8.02
C ASP A 256 -19.00 -10.59 -6.72
N LYS A 257 -19.51 -9.89 -5.70
CA LYS A 257 -19.94 -10.50 -4.44
C LYS A 257 -21.24 -11.30 -4.57
N GLN A 258 -22.01 -11.10 -5.63
CA GLN A 258 -23.22 -11.88 -5.91
C GLN A 258 -22.93 -13.21 -6.63
N ARG A 259 -21.68 -13.43 -7.07
CA ARG A 259 -21.29 -14.64 -7.79
C ARG A 259 -21.22 -15.85 -6.85
N PRO A 260 -21.57 -17.08 -7.30
CA PRO A 260 -21.51 -18.29 -6.48
C PRO A 260 -20.12 -18.61 -5.89
N GLU A 261 -19.06 -18.16 -6.55
CA GLU A 261 -17.66 -18.36 -6.13
C GLU A 261 -17.24 -17.44 -4.98
N TYR A 262 -18.05 -16.42 -4.68
CA TYR A 262 -17.78 -15.49 -3.59
C TYR A 262 -18.24 -16.05 -2.25
N GLU A 263 -17.27 -16.17 -1.34
CA GLU A 263 -17.53 -16.42 0.07
C GLU A 263 -16.77 -15.37 0.85
N GLN A 264 -17.49 -14.51 1.57
CA GLN A 264 -16.91 -13.40 2.33
C GLN A 264 -15.78 -13.91 3.23
N GLY A 265 -14.61 -13.29 3.12
CA GLY A 265 -13.44 -13.68 3.91
C GLY A 265 -12.62 -14.84 3.32
N VAL A 266 -13.16 -15.61 2.38
CA VAL A 266 -12.65 -16.95 2.01
C VAL A 266 -12.27 -17.07 0.53
N SER A 267 -13.12 -16.64 -0.41
CA SER A 267 -12.83 -16.73 -1.84
C SER A 267 -13.60 -15.71 -2.66
N CYS A 268 -13.16 -15.51 -3.91
CA CYS A 268 -13.89 -14.80 -4.96
C CYS A 268 -13.69 -15.53 -6.29
N HIS A 269 -14.41 -15.08 -7.32
CA HIS A 269 -14.33 -15.61 -8.70
C HIS A 269 -12.91 -15.63 -9.29
N ARG A 270 -11.98 -14.79 -8.81
CA ARG A 270 -10.57 -14.76 -9.28
C ARG A 270 -9.65 -15.78 -8.60
N CYS A 271 -10.01 -16.31 -7.44
CA CYS A 271 -9.09 -17.11 -6.64
C CYS A 271 -9.62 -18.47 -6.20
N ILE A 272 -10.92 -18.74 -6.35
CA ILE A 272 -11.56 -19.98 -5.87
C ILE A 272 -10.81 -21.25 -6.28
N ASP A 273 -10.25 -21.28 -7.50
CA ASP A 273 -9.52 -22.43 -8.06
C ASP A 273 -8.05 -22.47 -7.67
N SER A 274 -7.46 -21.32 -7.34
CA SER A 274 -6.07 -21.21 -6.87
C SER A 274 -5.88 -21.60 -5.40
N LEU A 275 -6.98 -21.74 -4.65
CA LEU A 275 -6.96 -21.93 -3.20
C LEU A 275 -7.08 -23.40 -2.81
N THR A 276 -6.15 -23.87 -1.99
CA THR A 276 -6.22 -25.21 -1.39
C THR A 276 -7.31 -25.29 -0.31
N ALA A 277 -7.77 -26.51 -0.01
CA ALA A 277 -8.75 -26.74 1.06
C ALA A 277 -8.27 -26.21 2.43
N GLU A 278 -6.98 -26.38 2.73
CA GLU A 278 -6.37 -25.85 3.96
C GLU A 278 -6.40 -24.32 4.00
N GLN A 279 -6.09 -23.66 2.88
CA GLN A 279 -6.16 -22.20 2.80
C GLN A 279 -7.59 -21.70 3.01
N LYS A 280 -8.58 -22.34 2.37
CA LYS A 280 -10.01 -22.00 2.53
C LYS A 280 -10.44 -22.15 4.00
N ALA A 281 -10.11 -23.27 4.64
CA ALA A 281 -10.42 -23.50 6.06
C ALA A 281 -9.80 -22.43 6.98
N ARG A 282 -8.52 -22.09 6.76
CA ARG A 282 -7.84 -21.04 7.52
C ARG A 282 -8.49 -19.66 7.33
N PHE A 283 -8.91 -19.34 6.11
CA PHE A 283 -9.57 -18.07 5.81
C PHE A 283 -10.97 -17.99 6.41
N ALA A 284 -11.73 -19.08 6.35
CA ALA A 284 -13.05 -19.19 6.96
C ALA A 284 -12.97 -19.02 8.49
N GLU A 285 -12.00 -19.64 9.15
CA GLU A 285 -11.81 -19.48 10.59
C GLU A 285 -11.43 -18.04 10.95
N ARG A 286 -10.55 -17.40 10.16
CA ARG A 286 -10.23 -15.97 10.35
C ARG A 286 -11.48 -15.09 10.25
N GLU A 287 -12.30 -15.29 9.22
CA GLU A 287 -13.53 -14.52 9.03
C GLU A 287 -14.53 -14.75 10.17
N ARG A 288 -14.66 -16.01 10.62
CA ARG A 288 -15.48 -16.35 11.79
C ARG A 288 -15.02 -15.62 13.04
N GLN A 289 -13.72 -15.59 13.31
CA GLN A 289 -13.18 -14.87 14.46
C GLN A 289 -13.35 -13.35 14.36
N MET A 290 -13.28 -12.79 13.14
CA MET A 290 -13.59 -11.38 12.88
C MET A 290 -15.04 -11.06 13.22
N ARG A 291 -16.00 -11.81 12.66
CA ARG A 291 -17.44 -11.63 12.95
C ARG A 291 -17.76 -11.75 14.43
N LEU A 292 -17.16 -12.73 15.12
CA LEU A 292 -17.35 -12.89 16.57
C LEU A 292 -16.81 -11.70 17.36
N ALA A 293 -15.71 -11.07 16.93
CA ALA A 293 -15.19 -9.88 17.61
C ALA A 293 -16.07 -8.66 17.38
N GLU A 294 -16.56 -8.46 16.16
CA GLU A 294 -17.48 -7.38 15.81
C GLU A 294 -18.79 -7.46 16.60
N GLN A 295 -19.37 -8.66 16.74
CA GLN A 295 -20.53 -8.90 17.63
C GLN A 295 -20.26 -8.54 19.10
N ARG A 296 -19.00 -8.49 19.52
CA ARG A 296 -18.57 -8.11 20.88
C ARG A 296 -18.16 -6.64 20.97
N GLY A 297 -18.23 -5.86 19.89
CA GLY A 297 -17.72 -4.49 19.82
C GLY A 297 -16.19 -4.40 19.90
N GLU A 298 -15.47 -5.47 19.57
CA GLU A 298 -14.01 -5.56 19.67
C GLU A 298 -13.34 -5.67 18.30
N THR A 299 -12.13 -5.14 18.17
CA THR A 299 -11.33 -5.27 16.94
C THR A 299 -10.58 -6.60 16.92
N HIS A 300 -10.78 -7.43 15.88
CA HIS A 300 -10.05 -8.71 15.72
C HIS A 300 -8.72 -8.59 14.96
N VAL A 301 -8.54 -7.53 14.18
CA VAL A 301 -7.39 -7.36 13.28
C VAL A 301 -6.71 -6.05 13.61
N GLY A 302 -5.45 -6.09 14.04
CA GLY A 302 -4.70 -4.85 14.24
C GLY A 302 -3.71 -4.89 15.38
N GLY A 303 -3.14 -3.72 15.70
CA GLY A 303 -2.39 -3.51 16.96
C GLY A 303 -3.30 -3.63 18.18
N ASP A 304 -4.53 -3.08 18.10
CA ASP A 304 -5.52 -3.17 19.17
C ASP A 304 -5.97 -4.59 19.47
N ALA A 305 -6.10 -5.46 18.46
CA ALA A 305 -6.44 -6.86 18.67
C ALA A 305 -5.39 -7.57 19.56
N ALA A 306 -4.10 -7.28 19.34
CA ALA A 306 -3.03 -7.86 20.16
C ALA A 306 -3.09 -7.35 21.61
N ARG A 307 -3.37 -6.06 21.81
CA ARG A 307 -3.57 -5.46 23.13
C ARG A 307 -4.78 -6.05 23.85
N ILE A 308 -5.95 -6.12 23.20
CA ILE A 308 -7.19 -6.71 23.74
C ILE A 308 -6.99 -8.19 24.09
N ILE A 309 -6.28 -8.96 23.26
CA ILE A 309 -5.95 -10.36 23.55
C ILE A 309 -5.05 -10.46 24.80
N ALA A 310 -4.05 -9.59 24.92
CA ALA A 310 -3.17 -9.55 26.10
C ALA A 310 -3.94 -9.19 27.37
N GLU A 311 -4.79 -8.16 27.32
CA GLU A 311 -5.68 -7.76 28.41
C GLU A 311 -6.63 -8.89 28.82
N ARG A 312 -7.24 -9.61 27.86
CA ARG A 312 -8.09 -10.78 28.13
C ARG A 312 -7.33 -11.92 28.77
N LYS A 313 -6.12 -12.22 28.30
CA LYS A 313 -5.26 -13.26 28.91
C LYS A 313 -4.92 -12.88 30.35
N ALA A 314 -4.60 -11.62 30.60
CA ALA A 314 -4.34 -11.10 31.94
C ALA A 314 -5.60 -11.21 32.85
N ARG A 315 -6.77 -10.81 32.34
CA ARG A 315 -8.05 -10.89 33.08
C ARG A 315 -8.42 -12.34 33.42
N LYS A 316 -8.40 -13.25 32.45
CA LYS A 316 -8.68 -14.69 32.70
C LYS A 316 -7.69 -15.31 33.69
N LYS A 317 -6.42 -14.90 33.65
CA LYS A 317 -5.40 -15.34 34.63
C LYS A 317 -5.72 -14.82 36.03
N ALA A 318 -6.13 -13.56 36.16
CA ALA A 318 -6.55 -12.95 37.42
C ALA A 318 -7.81 -13.62 38.00
N GLU A 319 -8.83 -13.86 37.17
CA GLU A 319 -10.07 -14.56 37.57
C GLU A 319 -9.77 -15.98 38.08
N ARG A 320 -8.96 -16.75 37.35
CA ARG A 320 -8.54 -18.11 37.78
C ARG A 320 -7.77 -18.08 39.11
N ALA A 321 -6.85 -17.12 39.28
CA ALA A 321 -6.12 -16.96 40.53
C ALA A 321 -7.05 -16.59 41.70
N GLN A 322 -8.03 -15.71 41.48
CA GLN A 322 -9.01 -15.34 42.51
C GLN A 322 -9.91 -16.52 42.88
N GLN A 323 -10.33 -17.32 41.90
CA GLN A 323 -11.15 -18.50 42.11
C GLN A 323 -10.39 -19.59 42.88
N ALA A 324 -9.13 -19.84 42.52
CA ALA A 324 -8.25 -20.74 43.28
C ALA A 324 -8.05 -20.29 44.74
N ARG A 325 -7.88 -18.98 44.97
CA ARG A 325 -7.72 -18.41 46.31
C ARG A 325 -9.01 -18.54 47.15
N LYS A 326 -10.18 -18.37 46.54
CA LYS A 326 -11.48 -18.59 47.20
C LYS A 326 -11.69 -20.07 47.56
N SER A 327 -11.32 -20.99 46.68
CA SER A 327 -11.40 -22.43 46.96
C SER A 327 -10.49 -22.83 48.12
N ALA A 328 -9.23 -22.37 48.13
CA ALA A 328 -8.29 -22.66 49.22
C ALA A 328 -8.78 -22.14 50.58
N ILE A 329 -9.33 -20.92 50.63
CA ILE A 329 -9.92 -20.37 51.86
C ILE A 329 -11.16 -21.17 52.31
N GLY A 330 -11.95 -21.67 51.35
CA GLY A 330 -13.11 -22.52 51.64
C GLY A 330 -12.72 -23.89 52.21
N GLU A 331 -11.64 -24.48 51.69
CA GLU A 331 -11.08 -25.75 52.17
C GLU A 331 -10.47 -25.61 53.57
N GLU A 332 -9.69 -24.55 53.83
CA GLU A 332 -9.14 -24.26 55.16
C GLU A 332 -10.23 -24.03 56.22
N ARG A 333 -11.36 -23.41 55.84
CA ARG A 333 -12.49 -23.23 56.74
C ARG A 333 -13.21 -24.54 57.07
N ARG A 334 -13.31 -25.46 56.10
CA ARG A 334 -13.87 -26.81 56.30
C ARG A 334 -12.95 -27.72 57.10
N ALA A 335 -11.63 -27.54 57.03
CA ALA A 335 -10.68 -28.33 57.80
C ALA A 335 -10.58 -27.90 59.28
N LYS A 336 -11.11 -26.73 59.63
CA LYS A 336 -11.13 -26.17 60.99
C LYS A 336 -12.50 -26.29 61.69
N SER A 337 -13.51 -26.82 61.00
CA SER A 337 -14.84 -27.18 61.53
C SER A 337 -14.95 -28.68 61.65
#